data_AF-A0A2U8QSL4-F1
#
_entry.id   AF-A0A2U8QSL4-F1
#
_cell.length_a   1.000
_cell.length_b   1.000
_cell.length_c   1.000
_cell.angle_alpha   90.00
_cell.angle_beta   90.00
_cell.angle_gamma   90.00
#
_symmetry.space_group_name_H-M   'P 1'
#
loop_
_entity.id
_entity.type
_entity.pdbx_description
1 polymer ?
#
loop_
_entity_poly.entity_id
_entity_poly.type
_entity_poly.pdbx_seq_one_letter_code
_entity_poly.pdbx_strand_id
1 'polypeptide(L)'
;MEINLTVNTAYTISVYILLVSTFVSTLELSSIPALYLDFVYPSIKVKNKYSRWRVFNYVLLSLVLLAFLFFSFGEIKYFKITFLLITGGVFYLYKVRTVSKDGADQMRLLALLSFSLCFLVENEKGMLLSVVFVGAQVLIAYATSGIAKLLSPSWRKGNLLSGILSTYSYGIPGISLFLKKHPVIEKLASHSAIITMILVPVCFFIPQPEFIYISLCCIFLFHFSTAVLMGLNDFLLTFPLTYPGVLILHGIVHGYLTVGQLL
;
A
#
# COMPACT_ATOMS: atom_id res chain seq x y z
N MET A 1 22.30 16.22 -7.94
CA MET A 1 21.10 16.06 -8.78
C MET A 1 19.95 16.62 -7.97
N GLU A 2 19.40 17.77 -8.34
CA GLU A 2 18.36 18.43 -7.54
C GLU A 2 17.04 17.64 -7.62
N ILE A 3 16.45 17.36 -6.46
CA ILE A 3 15.13 16.75 -6.35
C ILE A 3 14.09 17.83 -6.71
N ASN A 4 13.70 17.92 -7.97
CA ASN A 4 12.65 18.85 -8.43
C ASN A 4 11.23 18.33 -8.13
N LEU A 5 11.01 17.79 -6.93
CA LEU A 5 9.70 17.30 -6.49
C LEU A 5 9.04 18.33 -5.57
N THR A 6 8.09 19.10 -6.10
CA THR A 6 7.31 20.04 -5.28
C THR A 6 6.31 19.31 -4.39
N VAL A 7 5.87 19.95 -3.29
CA VAL A 7 4.80 19.40 -2.42
C VAL A 7 3.53 19.13 -3.20
N ASN A 8 3.16 20.04 -4.11
CA ASN A 8 1.97 19.88 -4.93
C ASN A 8 2.05 18.65 -5.85
N THR A 9 3.20 18.47 -6.51
CA THR A 9 3.44 17.29 -7.36
C THR A 9 3.42 16.01 -6.53
N ALA A 10 4.10 15.99 -5.38
CA ALA A 10 4.15 14.83 -4.50
C ALA A 10 2.74 14.45 -3.99
N TYR A 11 1.99 15.42 -3.49
CA TYR A 11 0.62 15.23 -3.04
C TYR A 11 -0.29 14.71 -4.15
N THR A 12 -0.21 15.33 -5.34
CA THR A 12 -1.00 14.94 -6.52
C THR A 12 -0.72 13.49 -6.91
N ILE A 13 0.55 13.09 -6.99
CA ILE A 13 0.93 11.69 -7.28
C ILE A 13 0.37 10.75 -6.22
N SER A 14 0.57 11.06 -4.93
CA SER A 14 0.08 10.23 -3.83
C SER A 14 -1.45 10.08 -3.84
N VAL A 15 -2.21 11.17 -4.10
CA VAL A 15 -3.68 11.11 -4.20
C VAL A 15 -4.12 10.24 -5.37
N TYR A 16 -3.54 10.41 -6.55
CA TYR A 16 -3.91 9.59 -7.72
C TYR A 16 -3.64 8.11 -7.48
N ILE A 17 -2.47 7.75 -6.97
CA ILE A 17 -2.14 6.35 -6.67
C ILE A 17 -3.07 5.81 -5.58
N LEU A 18 -3.39 6.59 -4.55
CA LEU A 18 -4.30 6.19 -3.48
C LEU A 18 -5.72 5.92 -4.02
N LEU A 19 -6.24 6.78 -4.90
CA LEU A 19 -7.56 6.58 -5.53
C LEU A 19 -7.57 5.35 -6.43
N VAL A 20 -6.54 5.14 -7.26
CA VAL A 20 -6.42 3.94 -8.10
C VAL A 20 -6.30 2.68 -7.25
N SER A 21 -5.47 2.70 -6.19
CA SER A 21 -5.34 1.59 -5.26
C SER A 21 -6.66 1.26 -4.57
N THR A 22 -7.40 2.28 -4.14
CA THR A 22 -8.71 2.10 -3.49
C THR A 22 -9.74 1.58 -4.49
N PHE A 23 -9.69 2.01 -5.75
CA PHE A 23 -10.53 1.50 -6.82
C PHE A 23 -10.30 0.00 -7.04
N VAL A 24 -9.03 -0.42 -7.23
CA VAL A 24 -8.66 -1.81 -7.44
C VAL A 24 -9.14 -2.70 -6.28
N SER A 25 -8.84 -2.31 -5.04
CA SER A 25 -9.27 -3.06 -3.86
C SER A 25 -10.79 -3.17 -3.76
N THR A 26 -11.51 -2.07 -3.99
CA THR A 26 -12.97 -2.06 -3.92
C THR A 26 -13.59 -2.92 -5.04
N LEU A 27 -12.96 -2.94 -6.22
CA LEU A 27 -13.37 -3.79 -7.33
C LEU A 27 -13.16 -5.27 -7.01
N GLU A 28 -12.03 -5.64 -6.41
CA GLU A 28 -11.76 -7.01 -5.95
C GLU A 28 -12.78 -7.46 -4.89
N LEU A 29 -13.06 -6.62 -3.90
CA LEU A 29 -14.07 -6.88 -2.86
C LEU A 29 -15.49 -7.00 -3.42
N SER A 30 -15.79 -6.31 -4.52
CA SER A 30 -17.07 -6.43 -5.24
C SER A 30 -17.17 -7.73 -6.05
N SER A 31 -16.05 -8.18 -6.62
CA SER A 31 -16.00 -9.25 -7.63
C SER A 31 -15.83 -10.64 -7.03
N ILE A 32 -15.17 -10.77 -5.87
CA ILE A 32 -14.92 -12.06 -5.22
C ILE A 32 -15.32 -12.03 -3.73
N PRO A 33 -16.62 -11.87 -3.38
CA PRO A 33 -17.01 -11.81 -1.97
C PRO A 33 -16.82 -13.15 -1.24
N ALA A 34 -16.68 -14.25 -2.01
CA ALA A 34 -16.40 -15.61 -1.57
C ALA A 34 -15.14 -15.76 -0.68
N LEU A 35 -14.20 -14.80 -0.76
CA LEU A 35 -12.96 -14.81 0.01
C LEU A 35 -13.05 -14.04 1.34
N TYR A 36 -14.17 -13.37 1.64
CA TYR A 36 -14.23 -12.35 2.70
C TYR A 36 -15.40 -12.45 3.69
N LEU A 37 -16.28 -13.44 3.55
CA LEU A 37 -17.36 -13.77 4.49
C LEU A 37 -17.21 -15.25 4.87
N ASP A 38 -17.49 -15.66 6.12
CA ASP A 38 -17.50 -17.09 6.48
C ASP A 38 -18.64 -17.81 5.74
N PHE A 39 -18.31 -18.63 4.73
CA PHE A 39 -19.26 -19.40 3.92
C PHE A 39 -19.33 -20.85 4.40
N VAL A 40 -20.12 -21.12 5.42
CA VAL A 40 -20.33 -22.53 5.83
C VAL A 40 -21.60 -23.14 5.21
N TYR A 41 -22.71 -22.41 4.93
CA TYR A 41 -23.86 -22.94 4.16
C TYR A 41 -24.74 -21.84 3.51
N PRO A 42 -25.35 -22.06 2.32
CA PRO A 42 -26.17 -21.05 1.66
C PRO A 42 -27.58 -20.97 2.28
N SER A 43 -27.77 -20.04 3.21
CA SER A 43 -29.11 -19.62 3.67
C SER A 43 -29.57 -18.33 2.97
N ILE A 44 -30.88 -18.04 2.95
CA ILE A 44 -31.44 -16.76 2.45
C ILE A 44 -30.78 -15.56 3.16
N LYS A 45 -30.45 -15.70 4.45
CA LYS A 45 -29.72 -14.69 5.22
C LYS A 45 -28.33 -14.39 4.64
N VAL A 46 -27.63 -15.40 4.12
CA VAL A 46 -26.33 -15.25 3.47
C VAL A 46 -26.47 -14.54 2.11
N LYS A 47 -27.48 -14.87 1.30
CA LYS A 47 -27.75 -14.18 0.03
C LYS A 47 -28.03 -12.68 0.22
N ASN A 48 -28.78 -12.31 1.26
CA ASN A 48 -29.05 -10.90 1.57
C ASN A 48 -27.79 -10.16 2.05
N LYS A 49 -26.93 -10.81 2.85
CA LYS A 49 -25.62 -10.26 3.23
C LYS A 49 -24.73 -10.02 2.00
N TYR A 50 -24.72 -10.95 1.05
CA TYR A 50 -23.96 -10.84 -0.20
C TYR A 50 -24.43 -9.67 -1.09
N SER A 51 -25.75 -9.50 -1.27
CA SER A 51 -26.29 -8.39 -2.05
C SER A 51 -25.93 -7.03 -1.44
N ARG A 52 -26.11 -6.88 -0.11
CA ARG A 52 -25.74 -5.66 0.62
C ARG A 52 -24.25 -5.37 0.52
N TRP A 53 -23.41 -6.39 0.63
CA TRP A 53 -21.96 -6.27 0.48
C TRP A 53 -21.57 -5.72 -0.90
N ARG A 54 -22.09 -6.31 -1.98
CA ARG A 54 -21.80 -5.84 -3.33
C ARG A 54 -22.31 -4.42 -3.58
N VAL A 55 -23.54 -4.13 -3.19
CA VAL A 55 -24.12 -2.78 -3.32
C VAL A 55 -23.25 -1.76 -2.60
N PHE A 56 -22.82 -2.06 -1.38
CA PHE A 56 -21.93 -1.17 -0.63
C PHE A 56 -20.61 -0.91 -1.37
N ASN A 57 -19.95 -1.96 -1.87
CA ASN A 57 -18.69 -1.79 -2.60
C ASN A 57 -18.89 -1.09 -3.96
N TYR A 58 -20.00 -1.30 -4.67
CA TYR A 58 -20.29 -0.52 -5.88
C TYR A 58 -20.56 0.95 -5.60
N VAL A 59 -21.23 1.28 -4.49
CA VAL A 59 -21.37 2.67 -4.04
C VAL A 59 -20.00 3.27 -3.73
N LEU A 60 -19.14 2.54 -3.01
CA LEU A 60 -17.79 2.98 -2.71
C LEU A 60 -16.95 3.17 -3.98
N LEU A 61 -17.08 2.26 -4.95
CA LEU A 61 -16.41 2.35 -6.25
C LEU A 61 -16.81 3.61 -7.02
N SER A 62 -18.12 3.91 -7.06
CA SER A 62 -18.64 5.13 -7.66
C SER A 62 -18.13 6.39 -6.95
N LEU A 63 -18.02 6.37 -5.62
CA LEU A 63 -17.43 7.47 -4.86
C LEU A 63 -15.95 7.68 -5.22
N VAL A 64 -15.17 6.61 -5.39
CA VAL A 64 -13.76 6.68 -5.80
C VAL A 64 -13.63 7.30 -7.20
N LEU A 65 -14.48 6.90 -8.15
CA LEU A 65 -14.51 7.49 -9.49
C LEU A 65 -14.87 8.98 -9.45
N LEU A 66 -15.87 9.37 -8.66
CA LEU A 66 -16.25 10.77 -8.48
C LEU A 66 -15.12 11.58 -7.83
N ALA A 67 -14.46 11.05 -6.80
CA ALA A 67 -13.31 11.71 -6.18
C ALA A 67 -12.17 11.91 -7.19
N PHE A 68 -11.90 10.92 -8.04
CA PHE A 68 -10.90 11.03 -9.11
C PHE A 68 -11.24 12.15 -10.09
N LEU A 69 -12.50 12.22 -10.55
CA LEU A 69 -12.96 13.27 -11.46
C LEU A 69 -12.88 14.65 -10.79
N PHE A 70 -13.43 14.81 -9.58
CA PHE A 70 -13.41 16.08 -8.87
C PHE A 70 -11.99 16.57 -8.60
N PHE A 71 -11.07 15.66 -8.25
CA PHE A 71 -9.67 16.02 -8.09
C PHE A 71 -9.05 16.51 -9.40
N SER A 72 -9.30 15.79 -10.50
CA SER A 72 -8.73 16.10 -11.82
C SER A 72 -9.26 17.40 -12.44
N PHE A 73 -10.51 17.77 -12.13
CA PHE A 73 -11.13 19.03 -12.58
C PHE A 73 -10.95 20.20 -11.59
N GLY A 74 -10.23 20.02 -10.49
CA GLY A 74 -10.00 21.08 -9.51
C GLY A 74 -11.21 21.41 -8.62
N GLU A 75 -12.21 20.54 -8.56
CA GLU A 75 -13.43 20.67 -7.77
C GLU A 75 -13.19 20.30 -6.29
N ILE A 76 -12.34 21.08 -5.61
CA ILE A 76 -11.77 20.74 -4.29
C ILE A 76 -12.84 20.45 -3.23
N LYS A 77 -13.95 21.19 -3.21
CA LYS A 77 -15.05 20.97 -2.25
C LYS A 77 -15.64 19.57 -2.40
N TYR A 78 -15.97 19.18 -3.62
CA TYR A 78 -16.58 17.88 -3.92
C TYR A 78 -15.58 16.73 -3.77
N PHE A 79 -14.31 16.97 -4.11
CA PHE A 79 -13.23 16.04 -3.82
C PHE A 79 -13.12 15.76 -2.31
N LYS A 80 -13.04 16.78 -1.45
CA LYS A 80 -12.93 16.58 0.01
C LYS A 80 -14.13 15.79 0.57
N ILE A 81 -15.35 16.11 0.14
CA ILE A 81 -16.57 15.39 0.58
C ILE A 81 -16.51 13.91 0.17
N THR A 82 -16.24 13.64 -1.11
CA THR A 82 -16.18 12.25 -1.60
C THR A 82 -15.03 11.47 -0.97
N PHE A 83 -13.87 12.09 -0.77
CA PHE A 83 -12.71 11.50 -0.10
C PHE A 83 -13.00 11.12 1.37
N LEU A 84 -13.72 11.96 2.11
CA LEU A 84 -14.15 11.65 3.47
C LEU A 84 -15.14 10.47 3.51
N LEU A 85 -16.08 10.41 2.57
CA LEU A 85 -17.01 9.28 2.45
C LEU A 85 -16.28 7.98 2.10
N ILE A 86 -15.28 8.03 1.21
CA ILE A 86 -14.41 6.89 0.89
C ILE A 86 -13.67 6.43 2.14
N THR A 87 -13.07 7.37 2.89
CA THR A 87 -12.34 7.07 4.13
C THR A 87 -13.23 6.36 5.15
N GLY A 88 -14.45 6.87 5.38
CA GLY A 88 -15.44 6.21 6.25
C GLY A 88 -15.86 4.84 5.74
N GLY A 89 -16.03 4.69 4.42
CA GLY A 89 -16.40 3.42 3.79
C GLY A 89 -15.31 2.36 3.91
N VAL A 90 -14.06 2.71 3.63
CA VAL A 90 -12.89 1.83 3.79
C VAL A 90 -12.66 1.49 5.25
N PHE A 91 -12.81 2.45 6.18
CA PHE A 91 -12.73 2.17 7.63
C PHE A 91 -13.81 1.16 8.06
N TYR A 92 -15.05 1.33 7.60
CA TYR A 92 -16.12 0.38 7.85
C TYR A 92 -15.77 -1.00 7.30
N LEU A 93 -15.33 -1.11 6.05
CA LEU A 93 -14.89 -2.39 5.45
C LEU A 93 -13.76 -3.03 6.26
N TYR A 94 -12.75 -2.25 6.65
CA TYR A 94 -11.66 -2.73 7.47
C TYR A 94 -12.16 -3.25 8.82
N LYS A 95 -13.18 -2.64 9.43
CA LYS A 95 -13.76 -3.12 10.69
C LYS A 95 -14.56 -4.42 10.52
N VAL A 96 -15.38 -4.52 9.48
CA VAL A 96 -16.32 -5.65 9.31
C VAL A 96 -15.70 -6.89 8.67
N ARG A 97 -14.63 -6.73 7.87
CA ARG A 97 -13.87 -7.87 7.34
C ARG A 97 -13.23 -8.61 8.49
N THR A 98 -13.27 -9.94 8.46
CA THR A 98 -12.61 -10.80 9.47
C THR A 98 -11.46 -11.60 8.89
N VAL A 99 -11.38 -11.70 7.57
CA VAL A 99 -10.35 -12.45 6.84
C VAL A 99 -9.65 -11.56 5.81
N SER A 100 -8.43 -11.98 5.44
CA SER A 100 -7.66 -11.40 4.33
C SER A 100 -7.32 -9.91 4.50
N LYS A 101 -7.15 -9.44 5.74
CA LYS A 101 -6.53 -8.13 6.01
C LYS A 101 -5.02 -8.27 5.97
N ASP A 102 -4.37 -7.35 5.28
CA ASP A 102 -2.92 -7.34 5.17
C ASP A 102 -2.33 -5.94 5.44
N GLY A 103 -1.02 -5.80 5.19
CA GLY A 103 -0.31 -4.54 5.37
C GLY A 103 -0.76 -3.43 4.40
N ALA A 104 -1.23 -3.78 3.20
CA ALA A 104 -1.74 -2.79 2.26
C ALA A 104 -3.09 -2.24 2.73
N ASP A 105 -3.98 -3.07 3.27
CA ASP A 105 -5.21 -2.59 3.91
C ASP A 105 -4.95 -1.55 5.01
N GLN A 106 -3.96 -1.83 5.87
CA GLN A 106 -3.56 -0.92 6.95
C GLN A 106 -2.96 0.37 6.42
N MET A 107 -2.02 0.29 5.47
CA MET A 107 -1.35 1.46 4.89
C MET A 107 -2.33 2.35 4.12
N ARG A 108 -3.25 1.76 3.33
CA ARG A 108 -4.30 2.50 2.62
C ARG A 108 -5.23 3.23 3.59
N LEU A 109 -5.66 2.57 4.66
CA LEU A 109 -6.50 3.21 5.67
C LEU A 109 -5.77 4.35 6.39
N LEU A 110 -4.50 4.17 6.74
CA LEU A 110 -3.67 5.22 7.33
C LEU A 110 -3.51 6.41 6.38
N ALA A 111 -3.30 6.16 5.08
CA ALA A 111 -3.20 7.22 4.08
C ALA A 111 -4.52 7.98 3.94
N LEU A 112 -5.66 7.30 3.79
CA LEU A 112 -6.98 7.92 3.71
C LEU A 112 -7.30 8.78 4.94
N LEU A 113 -7.02 8.27 6.15
CA LEU A 113 -7.22 9.01 7.39
C LEU A 113 -6.30 10.23 7.49
N SER A 114 -5.00 10.07 7.21
CA SER A 114 -4.03 11.16 7.27
C SER A 114 -4.40 12.30 6.32
N PHE A 115 -4.68 11.99 5.05
CA PHE A 115 -5.06 12.99 4.05
C PHE A 115 -6.37 13.68 4.42
N SER A 116 -7.36 12.92 4.93
CA SER A 116 -8.63 13.47 5.41
C SER A 116 -8.46 14.44 6.58
N LEU A 117 -7.65 14.10 7.57
CA LEU A 117 -7.38 14.96 8.72
C LEU A 117 -6.65 16.24 8.31
N CYS A 118 -5.75 16.15 7.33
CA CYS A 118 -5.00 17.30 6.83
C CYS A 118 -5.85 18.29 6.02
N PHE A 119 -7.11 17.96 5.68
CA PHE A 119 -8.04 18.93 5.11
C PHE A 119 -8.43 20.06 6.07
N LEU A 120 -8.20 19.88 7.37
CA LEU A 120 -8.43 20.87 8.43
C LEU A 120 -7.30 21.89 8.59
N VAL A 121 -6.16 21.65 7.90
CA VAL A 121 -4.98 22.51 7.93
C VAL A 121 -4.96 23.37 6.65
N GLU A 122 -4.27 24.51 6.68
CA GLU A 122 -3.97 25.30 5.48
C GLU A 122 -3.45 24.40 4.35
N ASN A 123 -3.93 24.61 3.12
CA ASN A 123 -3.80 23.64 2.03
C ASN A 123 -2.35 23.13 1.85
N GLU A 124 -1.36 24.02 1.72
CA GLU A 124 0.04 23.63 1.47
C GLU A 124 0.67 22.86 2.65
N LYS A 125 0.46 23.35 3.88
CA LYS A 125 0.92 22.66 5.10
C LYS A 125 0.24 21.31 5.28
N GLY A 126 -1.07 21.23 5.03
CA GLY A 126 -1.84 19.99 5.08
C GLY A 126 -1.33 18.97 4.05
N MET A 127 -1.04 19.41 2.82
CA MET A 127 -0.47 18.56 1.78
C MET A 127 0.92 18.03 2.16
N LEU A 128 1.79 18.90 2.70
CA LEU A 128 3.11 18.50 3.17
C LEU A 128 3.03 17.48 4.31
N LEU A 129 2.19 17.76 5.32
CA LEU A 129 2.01 16.88 6.48
C LEU A 129 1.47 15.50 6.07
N SER A 130 0.47 15.44 5.18
CA SER A 130 -0.13 14.18 4.77
C SER A 130 0.87 13.29 4.02
N VAL A 131 1.64 13.90 3.11
CA VAL A 131 2.66 13.22 2.29
C VAL A 131 3.85 12.76 3.14
N VAL A 132 4.40 13.64 4.00
CA VAL A 132 5.51 13.29 4.90
C VAL A 132 5.09 12.23 5.91
N PHE A 133 3.86 12.30 6.44
CA PHE A 133 3.35 11.29 7.37
C PHE A 133 3.34 9.90 6.72
N VAL A 134 2.76 9.73 5.53
CA VAL A 134 2.73 8.41 4.88
C VAL A 134 4.14 7.94 4.46
N GLY A 135 5.03 8.87 4.11
CA GLY A 135 6.46 8.57 3.89
C GLY A 135 7.15 8.01 5.14
N ALA A 136 6.93 8.63 6.30
CA ALA A 136 7.45 8.11 7.57
C ALA A 136 6.83 6.76 7.93
N GLN A 137 5.52 6.60 7.75
CA GLN A 137 4.82 5.35 8.03
C GLN A 137 5.36 4.19 7.18
N VAL A 138 5.68 4.40 5.90
CA VAL A 138 6.23 3.32 5.07
C VAL A 138 7.62 2.89 5.51
N LEU A 139 8.46 3.83 5.96
CA LEU A 139 9.79 3.52 6.51
C LEU A 139 9.68 2.65 7.77
N ILE A 140 8.75 2.97 8.67
CA ILE A 140 8.44 2.16 9.85
C ILE A 140 7.91 0.79 9.44
N ALA A 141 7.00 0.71 8.48
CA ALA A 141 6.43 -0.55 8.00
C ALA A 141 7.49 -1.46 7.38
N TYR A 142 8.40 -0.92 6.55
CA TYR A 142 9.49 -1.67 5.96
C TYR A 142 10.53 -2.11 7.00
N ALA A 143 10.92 -1.22 7.91
CA ALA A 143 11.85 -1.56 8.99
C ALA A 143 11.29 -2.68 9.88
N THR A 144 10.06 -2.54 10.36
CA THR A 144 9.41 -3.53 11.23
C THR A 144 9.21 -4.87 10.52
N SER A 145 8.72 -4.86 9.27
CA SER A 145 8.57 -6.06 8.43
C SER A 145 9.91 -6.75 8.17
N GLY A 146 10.95 -5.98 7.84
CA GLY A 146 12.31 -6.47 7.57
C GLY A 146 12.96 -7.07 8.81
N ILE A 147 12.91 -6.38 9.95
CA ILE A 147 13.45 -6.85 11.23
C ILE A 147 12.72 -8.12 11.68
N ALA A 148 11.39 -8.17 11.58
CA ALA A 148 10.62 -9.36 11.92
C ALA A 148 11.04 -10.58 11.09
N LYS A 149 11.28 -10.40 9.78
CA LYS A 149 11.80 -11.47 8.90
C LYS A 149 13.25 -11.82 9.23
N LEU A 150 14.09 -10.84 9.54
CA LEU A 150 15.48 -11.08 9.92
C LEU A 150 15.59 -11.90 11.22
N LEU A 151 14.75 -11.61 12.22
CA LEU A 151 14.76 -12.33 13.49
C LEU A 151 14.13 -13.74 13.38
N SER A 152 13.20 -13.92 12.44
CA SER A 152 12.51 -15.20 12.22
C SER A 152 13.47 -16.31 11.75
N PRO A 153 13.62 -17.42 12.50
CA PRO A 153 14.45 -18.55 12.08
C PRO A 153 13.99 -19.16 10.74
N SER A 154 12.68 -19.16 10.46
CA SER A 154 12.12 -19.71 9.22
C SER A 154 12.53 -18.91 7.99
N TRP A 155 12.53 -17.57 8.09
CA TRP A 155 13.01 -16.70 7.02
C TRP A 155 14.53 -16.81 6.83
N ARG A 156 15.32 -16.86 7.92
CA ARG A 156 16.78 -17.02 7.86
C ARG A 156 17.24 -18.36 7.29
N LYS A 157 16.48 -19.43 7.50
CA LYS A 157 16.75 -20.73 6.86
C LYS A 157 16.58 -20.64 5.34
N GLY A 158 15.77 -19.71 4.85
CA GLY A 158 15.57 -19.45 3.43
C GLY A 158 14.81 -20.56 2.71
N ASN A 159 13.84 -21.19 3.38
CA ASN A 159 13.05 -22.29 2.81
C ASN A 159 11.54 -22.09 3.05
N LEU A 160 11.12 -20.83 3.19
CA LEU A 160 9.76 -20.47 3.58
C LEU A 160 8.88 -20.08 2.39
N LEU A 161 9.46 -19.50 1.33
CA LEU A 161 8.71 -18.93 0.22
C LEU A 161 7.95 -20.00 -0.56
N SER A 162 8.56 -21.15 -0.81
CA SER A 162 7.91 -22.33 -1.39
C SER A 162 6.71 -22.82 -0.56
N GLY A 163 6.79 -22.71 0.77
CA GLY A 163 5.69 -23.02 1.68
C GLY A 163 4.54 -22.03 1.54
N ILE A 164 4.84 -20.73 1.53
CA ILE A 164 3.85 -19.67 1.30
C ILE A 164 3.15 -19.87 -0.05
N LEU A 165 3.93 -20.11 -1.11
CA LEU A 165 3.42 -20.34 -2.47
C LEU A 165 2.75 -21.71 -2.64
N SER A 166 2.73 -22.56 -1.61
CA SER A 166 1.94 -23.80 -1.61
C SER A 166 0.57 -23.64 -0.97
N THR A 167 0.28 -22.47 -0.37
CA THR A 167 -1.02 -22.19 0.24
C THR A 167 -2.08 -21.86 -0.81
N TYR A 168 -3.34 -22.18 -0.51
CA TYR A 168 -4.46 -21.81 -1.38
C TYR A 168 -4.59 -20.29 -1.55
N SER A 169 -4.24 -19.52 -0.52
CA SER A 169 -4.42 -18.07 -0.49
C SER A 169 -3.39 -17.28 -1.30
N TYR A 170 -2.19 -17.82 -1.53
CA TYR A 170 -1.06 -17.07 -2.11
C TYR A 170 -0.28 -17.84 -3.18
N GLY A 171 -0.71 -19.04 -3.55
CA GLY A 171 0.16 -19.99 -4.22
C GLY A 171 -0.06 -20.18 -5.71
N ILE A 172 1.05 -20.32 -6.45
CA ILE A 172 1.08 -20.97 -7.76
C ILE A 172 1.77 -22.32 -7.56
N PRO A 173 1.05 -23.46 -7.56
CA PRO A 173 1.61 -24.77 -7.22
C PRO A 173 2.86 -25.15 -8.02
N GLY A 174 2.91 -24.76 -9.30
CA GLY A 174 4.08 -24.96 -10.16
C GLY A 174 5.34 -24.24 -9.67
N ILE A 175 5.20 -22.99 -9.19
CA ILE A 175 6.32 -22.20 -8.67
C ILE A 175 6.78 -22.76 -7.31
N SER A 176 5.84 -23.16 -6.44
CA SER A 176 6.20 -23.83 -5.18
C SER A 176 7.03 -25.10 -5.43
N LEU A 177 6.59 -25.94 -6.38
CA LEU A 177 7.31 -27.17 -6.72
C LEU A 177 8.68 -26.87 -7.33
N PHE A 178 8.79 -25.86 -8.19
CA PHE A 178 10.05 -25.40 -8.75
C PHE A 178 11.03 -24.97 -7.64
N LEU A 179 10.60 -24.12 -6.71
CA LEU A 179 11.45 -23.65 -5.62
C LEU A 179 11.89 -24.80 -4.69
N LYS A 180 11.01 -25.77 -4.41
CA LYS A 180 11.38 -26.98 -3.66
C LYS A 180 12.46 -27.81 -4.36
N LYS A 181 12.46 -27.84 -5.70
CA LYS A 181 13.48 -28.53 -6.51
C LYS A 181 14.78 -27.76 -6.63
N HIS A 182 14.77 -26.44 -6.46
CA HIS A 182 15.92 -25.55 -6.61
C HIS A 182 16.23 -24.79 -5.30
N PRO A 183 16.83 -25.45 -4.29
CA PRO A 183 16.99 -24.90 -2.94
C PRO A 183 17.86 -23.63 -2.88
N VAL A 184 18.79 -23.44 -3.81
CA VAL A 184 19.58 -22.21 -3.91
C VAL A 184 18.70 -21.03 -4.33
N ILE A 185 17.80 -21.23 -5.29
CA ILE A 185 16.88 -20.18 -5.77
C ILE A 185 15.88 -19.84 -4.66
N GLU A 186 15.31 -20.85 -4.00
CA GLU A 186 14.41 -20.69 -2.85
C GLU A 186 15.08 -19.88 -1.72
N LYS A 187 16.35 -20.18 -1.43
CA LYS A 187 17.13 -19.45 -0.43
C LYS A 187 17.32 -18.00 -0.84
N LEU A 188 17.76 -17.73 -2.07
CA LEU A 188 17.96 -16.36 -2.55
C LEU A 188 16.65 -15.57 -2.55
N ALA A 189 15.55 -16.16 -3.02
CA ALA A 189 14.24 -15.53 -3.05
C ALA A 189 13.67 -15.27 -1.65
N SER A 190 13.89 -16.18 -0.70
CA SER A 190 13.49 -15.95 0.70
C SER A 190 14.30 -14.82 1.35
N HIS A 191 15.61 -14.74 1.07
CA HIS A 191 16.47 -13.69 1.63
C HIS A 191 16.24 -12.33 0.98
N SER A 192 15.85 -12.29 -0.30
CA SER A 192 15.52 -11.02 -0.98
C SER A 192 14.37 -10.29 -0.27
N ALA A 193 13.39 -11.02 0.26
CA ALA A 193 12.31 -10.42 1.06
C ALA A 193 12.80 -9.74 2.35
N ILE A 194 13.88 -10.23 2.97
CA ILE A 194 14.52 -9.57 4.12
C ILE A 194 15.29 -8.35 3.63
N ILE A 195 16.19 -8.55 2.66
CA ILE A 195 17.13 -7.54 2.18
C ILE A 195 16.38 -6.32 1.67
N THR A 196 15.40 -6.52 0.78
CA THR A 196 14.68 -5.44 0.12
C THR A 196 13.85 -4.60 1.11
N MET A 197 13.31 -5.22 2.17
CA MET A 197 12.59 -4.50 3.24
C MET A 197 13.52 -3.65 4.11
N ILE A 198 14.73 -4.15 4.41
CA ILE A 198 15.71 -3.43 5.23
C ILE A 198 16.46 -2.37 4.40
N LEU A 199 16.61 -2.59 3.09
CA LEU A 199 17.37 -1.72 2.21
C LEU A 199 16.80 -0.29 2.19
N VAL A 200 15.47 -0.14 2.15
CA VAL A 200 14.82 1.19 2.11
C VAL A 200 15.15 2.05 3.34
N PRO A 201 14.88 1.61 4.59
CA PRO A 201 15.23 2.41 5.77
C PRO A 201 16.73 2.61 5.93
N VAL A 202 17.59 1.67 5.51
CA VAL A 202 19.05 1.87 5.54
C VAL A 202 19.47 2.95 4.53
N CYS A 203 19.03 2.85 3.28
CA CYS A 203 19.34 3.83 2.24
C CYS A 203 18.74 5.21 2.54
N PHE A 204 17.64 5.29 3.28
CA PHE A 204 17.07 6.56 3.74
C PHE A 204 18.05 7.38 4.59
N PHE A 205 18.90 6.74 5.40
CA PHE A 205 19.89 7.44 6.22
C PHE A 205 21.20 7.74 5.47
N ILE A 206 21.31 7.37 4.20
CA ILE A 206 22.45 7.72 3.34
C ILE A 206 22.15 9.06 2.65
N PRO A 207 23.02 10.08 2.75
CA PRO A 207 22.76 11.40 2.16
C PRO A 207 22.60 11.36 0.64
N GLN A 208 23.38 10.52 -0.05
CA GLN A 208 23.36 10.43 -1.50
C GLN A 208 21.99 9.89 -2.01
N PRO A 209 21.22 10.69 -2.78
CA PRO A 209 19.84 10.35 -3.16
C PRO A 209 19.75 9.12 -4.09
N GLU A 210 20.85 8.76 -4.76
CA GLU A 210 20.91 7.59 -5.63
C GLU A 210 20.55 6.31 -4.88
N PHE A 211 20.96 6.19 -3.61
CA PHE A 211 20.69 5.00 -2.79
C PHE A 211 19.21 4.85 -2.45
N ILE A 212 18.51 5.94 -2.10
CA ILE A 212 17.08 5.86 -1.82
C ILE A 212 16.30 5.54 -3.10
N TYR A 213 16.67 6.10 -4.26
CA TYR A 213 16.05 5.76 -5.54
C TYR A 213 16.19 4.29 -5.91
N ILE A 214 17.40 3.75 -5.79
CA ILE A 214 17.66 2.33 -6.06
C ILE A 214 16.84 1.45 -5.10
N SER A 215 16.82 1.78 -3.80
CA SER A 215 16.08 0.99 -2.82
C SER A 215 14.56 1.00 -3.06
N LEU A 216 13.98 2.15 -3.44
CA LEU A 216 12.57 2.30 -3.79
C LEU A 216 12.22 1.52 -5.07
N CYS A 217 13.13 1.46 -6.05
CA CYS A 217 12.99 0.62 -7.22
C CYS A 217 13.00 -0.87 -6.85
N CYS A 218 13.95 -1.30 -6.01
CA CYS A 218 14.03 -2.70 -5.56
C CYS A 218 12.76 -3.14 -4.83
N ILE A 219 12.25 -2.34 -3.89
CA ILE A 219 11.03 -2.68 -3.13
C ILE A 219 9.77 -2.60 -4.00
N PHE A 220 9.75 -1.72 -5.01
CA PHE A 220 8.69 -1.74 -6.03
C PHE A 220 8.69 -3.06 -6.82
N LEU A 221 9.85 -3.51 -7.31
CA LEU A 221 9.99 -4.79 -8.02
C LEU A 221 9.63 -5.98 -7.13
N PHE A 222 9.92 -5.89 -5.83
CA PHE A 222 9.47 -6.88 -4.86
C PHE A 222 7.95 -6.92 -4.75
N HIS A 223 7.28 -5.76 -4.60
CA HIS A 223 5.82 -5.69 -4.56
C HIS A 223 5.17 -6.19 -5.85
N PHE A 224 5.75 -5.84 -7.00
CA PHE A 224 5.34 -6.38 -8.30
C PHE A 224 5.46 -7.91 -8.34
N SER A 225 6.58 -8.45 -7.86
CA SER A 225 6.77 -9.90 -7.77
C SER A 225 5.73 -10.55 -6.86
N THR A 226 5.38 -9.93 -5.73
CA THR A 226 4.31 -10.45 -4.85
C THR A 226 2.91 -10.32 -5.46
N ALA A 227 2.64 -9.29 -6.26
CA ALA A 227 1.37 -9.19 -6.99
C ALA A 227 1.22 -10.34 -8.00
N VAL A 228 2.27 -10.61 -8.78
CA VAL A 228 2.25 -11.68 -9.79
C VAL A 228 2.26 -13.08 -9.17
N LEU A 229 3.14 -13.32 -8.20
CA LEU A 229 3.35 -14.67 -7.64
C LEU A 229 2.37 -15.03 -6.54
N MET A 230 1.87 -14.03 -5.81
CA MET A 230 1.05 -14.24 -4.61
C MET A 230 -0.36 -13.63 -4.72
N GLY A 231 -0.69 -12.94 -5.81
CA GLY A 231 -1.97 -12.25 -5.95
C GLY A 231 -2.13 -11.04 -5.01
N LEU A 232 -1.03 -10.53 -4.44
CA LEU A 232 -1.02 -9.36 -3.56
C LEU A 232 -1.09 -8.04 -4.34
N ASN A 233 -2.17 -7.87 -5.12
CA ASN A 233 -2.32 -6.74 -6.05
C ASN A 233 -2.30 -5.38 -5.36
N ASP A 234 -2.89 -5.30 -4.16
CA ASP A 234 -2.95 -4.06 -3.38
C ASP A 234 -1.56 -3.53 -3.01
N PHE A 235 -0.56 -4.41 -2.81
CA PHE A 235 0.79 -4.00 -2.47
C PHE A 235 1.46 -3.18 -3.57
N LEU A 236 1.16 -3.50 -4.83
CA LEU A 236 1.75 -2.85 -5.99
C LEU A 236 1.40 -1.36 -6.09
N LEU A 237 0.27 -0.95 -5.53
CA LEU A 237 -0.19 0.45 -5.60
C LEU A 237 -0.16 1.13 -4.24
N THR A 238 -0.58 0.43 -3.18
CA THR A 238 -0.69 1.05 -1.86
C THR A 238 0.65 1.48 -1.29
N PHE A 239 1.73 0.72 -1.51
CA PHE A 239 3.03 1.12 -1.00
C PHE A 239 3.66 2.25 -1.83
N PRO A 240 3.67 2.21 -3.18
CA PRO A 240 4.22 3.28 -3.99
C PRO A 240 3.57 4.66 -3.83
N LEU A 241 2.32 4.75 -3.37
CA LEU A 241 1.70 6.05 -3.05
C LEU A 241 2.51 6.87 -2.05
N THR A 242 3.30 6.20 -1.19
CA THR A 242 4.08 6.82 -0.12
C THR A 242 5.45 7.33 -0.59
N TYR A 243 5.91 6.92 -1.78
CA TYR A 243 7.27 7.21 -2.25
C TYR A 243 7.56 8.70 -2.40
N PRO A 244 6.65 9.53 -2.93
CA PRO A 244 6.86 10.98 -2.93
C PRO A 244 7.15 11.54 -1.53
N GLY A 245 6.47 11.01 -0.50
CA GLY A 245 6.69 11.38 0.89
C GLY A 245 8.03 10.93 1.44
N VAL A 246 8.51 9.73 1.07
CA VAL A 246 9.85 9.28 1.42
C VAL A 246 10.92 10.21 0.84
N LEU A 247 10.76 10.63 -0.42
CA LEU A 247 11.72 11.50 -1.09
C LEU A 247 11.74 12.92 -0.50
N ILE A 248 10.57 13.51 -0.23
CA ILE A 248 10.50 14.80 0.47
C ILE A 248 11.15 14.69 1.86
N LEU A 249 10.80 13.65 2.62
CA LEU A 249 11.33 13.46 3.97
C LEU A 249 12.85 13.24 3.97
N HIS A 250 13.38 12.50 2.98
CA HIS A 250 14.83 12.32 2.78
C HIS A 250 15.51 13.66 2.50
N GLY A 251 14.94 14.47 1.60
CA GLY A 251 15.43 15.81 1.30
C GLY A 251 15.46 16.73 2.51
N ILE A 252 14.44 16.66 3.37
CA ILE A 252 14.37 17.42 4.63
C ILE A 252 15.45 16.94 5.62
N VAL A 253 15.58 15.63 5.83
CA VAL A 253 16.52 15.05 6.80
C VAL A 253 17.98 15.35 6.46
N HIS A 254 18.34 15.35 5.17
CA HIS A 254 19.71 15.60 4.71
C HIS A 254 19.98 17.06 4.31
N GLY A 255 19.01 17.95 4.49
CA GLY A 255 19.18 19.39 4.27
C GLY A 255 19.16 19.85 2.80
N TYR A 256 18.69 19.00 1.88
CA TYR A 256 18.46 19.36 0.47
C TYR A 256 17.18 20.18 0.27
N LEU A 257 16.22 20.04 1.18
CA LEU A 257 14.96 20.75 1.20
C LEU A 257 14.73 21.33 2.58
N THR A 258 14.31 22.58 2.64
CA THR A 258 13.81 23.22 3.87
C THR A 258 12.29 23.30 3.83
N VAL A 259 11.63 23.28 4.98
CA VAL A 259 10.17 23.43 5.05
C VAL A 259 9.72 24.76 4.43
N GLY A 260 10.52 25.82 4.58
CA GLY A 260 10.24 27.12 3.95
C GLY A 260 10.51 27.19 2.44
N GLN A 261 11.15 26.19 1.83
CA GLN A 261 11.20 26.06 0.37
C GLN A 261 10.00 25.26 -0.17
N LEU A 262 9.29 24.55 0.71
CA LEU A 262 8.18 23.66 0.38
C LEU A 262 6.81 24.30 0.61
N LEU A 263 6.76 25.37 1.40
CA LEU A 263 5.62 26.25 1.67
C LEU A 263 5.91 27.61 1.04
#